data_AF-A0A4P7BZT1-F1
#
_entry.id   AF-A0A4P7BZT1-F1
#
_cell.length_a   1.000
_cell.length_b   1.000
_cell.length_c   1.000
_cell.angle_alpha   90.00
_cell.angle_beta   90.00
_cell.angle_gamma   90.00
#
_symmetry.space_group_name_H-M   'P 1'
#
loop_
_entity.id
_entity.type
_entity.pdbx_description
1 polymer ?
#
loop_
_entity_poly.entity_id
_entity_poly.type
_entity_poly.pdbx_seq_one_letter_code
_entity_poly.pdbx_strand_id
1 'polypeptide(L)'
;MLKFPINFLEGVKFFARALLLLSTPGVFVGNLWAANLQIQVVEEDKKTPLEEAAVCLGTSPNPQQFGAFLTDKKGQVLFHELQPVPLILTVSKSGFRGEQRIVGRQTLNRVMVVSLAPGGSGPTCQVPPQAKGEPPAAVELQVKALAINRGAPLTQRRKVRLSFSVEGKPTQYRASQFPDFRDAPWETFVLTPQFELSPGSGEKTVYLQVRRHREINGSHLQMVSNTIKDSIYFSER
;
A
#
# COMPACT_ATOMS: atom_id res chain seq x y z
N MET A 1 52.75 41.88 -55.69
CA MET A 1 52.78 43.03 -54.77
C MET A 1 52.44 42.52 -53.37
N LEU A 2 53.30 42.85 -52.40
CA LEU A 2 53.13 42.82 -50.94
C LEU A 2 52.99 41.44 -50.23
N LYS A 3 54.18 40.87 -49.94
CA LYS A 3 54.47 40.08 -48.72
C LYS A 3 54.51 41.02 -47.51
N PHE A 4 54.01 40.60 -46.34
CA PHE A 4 54.44 41.05 -45.00
C PHE A 4 53.92 40.05 -43.93
N PRO A 5 54.52 39.97 -42.72
CA PRO A 5 55.13 38.74 -42.25
C PRO A 5 54.59 38.21 -40.91
N ILE A 6 55.15 37.05 -40.53
CA ILE A 6 55.11 36.37 -39.24
C ILE A 6 55.73 37.26 -38.14
N ASN A 7 55.12 37.32 -36.95
CA ASN A 7 55.78 37.14 -35.66
C ASN A 7 54.81 37.29 -34.45
N PHE A 8 55.07 36.43 -33.46
CA PHE A 8 55.16 36.75 -32.02
C PHE A 8 54.05 36.32 -31.04
N LEU A 9 54.54 35.85 -29.88
CA LEU A 9 53.90 35.50 -28.59
C LEU A 9 53.48 34.04 -28.45
N GLU A 10 54.38 33.18 -28.00
CA GLU A 10 54.77 32.93 -26.58
C GLU A 10 53.72 32.17 -25.79
N GLY A 11 54.22 31.16 -25.09
CA GLY A 11 53.42 30.10 -24.50
C GLY A 11 52.74 30.49 -23.20
N VAL A 12 51.60 29.83 -22.97
CA VAL A 12 51.08 29.60 -21.63
C VAL A 12 50.67 28.13 -21.56
N LYS A 13 51.51 27.30 -20.94
CA LYS A 13 51.11 26.02 -20.38
C LYS A 13 50.48 26.32 -19.03
N PHE A 14 49.22 26.02 -18.75
CA PHE A 14 48.77 25.71 -17.38
C PHE A 14 47.41 24.99 -17.39
N PHE A 15 47.46 23.70 -17.02
CA PHE A 15 46.44 22.86 -16.37
C PHE A 15 45.08 22.64 -17.05
N ALA A 16 45.00 21.53 -17.79
CA ALA A 16 43.77 20.80 -18.01
C ALA A 16 43.26 20.22 -16.67
N ARG A 17 42.28 20.87 -16.05
CA ARG A 17 41.39 20.21 -15.09
C ARG A 17 40.30 19.50 -15.89
N ALA A 18 40.53 18.22 -16.16
CA ALA A 18 39.48 17.32 -16.64
C ALA A 18 38.42 17.18 -15.54
N LEU A 19 37.33 17.95 -15.67
CA LEU A 19 36.13 17.81 -14.85
C LEU A 19 35.37 16.59 -15.38
N LEU A 20 35.66 15.42 -14.84
CA LEU A 20 34.85 14.21 -15.02
C LEU A 20 33.48 14.46 -14.39
N LEU A 21 32.53 14.93 -15.19
CA LEU A 21 31.12 14.90 -14.86
C LEU A 21 30.69 13.42 -14.89
N LEU A 22 30.76 12.77 -13.72
CA LEU A 22 30.03 11.54 -13.45
C LEU A 22 28.54 11.90 -13.52
N SER A 23 27.96 11.81 -14.71
CA SER A 23 26.52 11.74 -14.87
C SER A 23 26.07 10.45 -14.21
N THR A 24 25.69 10.51 -12.94
CA THR A 24 24.91 9.43 -12.33
C THR A 24 23.65 9.28 -13.19
N PRO A 25 23.41 8.14 -13.86
CA PRO A 25 22.09 7.89 -14.40
C PRO A 25 21.17 7.85 -13.18
N GLY A 26 20.42 8.93 -12.98
CA GLY A 26 19.34 8.97 -12.02
C GLY A 26 18.37 7.88 -12.44
N VAL A 27 18.44 6.74 -11.75
CA VAL A 27 17.40 5.72 -11.84
C VAL A 27 16.18 6.38 -11.23
N PHE A 28 15.35 7.00 -12.07
CA PHE A 28 13.97 7.29 -11.73
C PHE A 28 13.30 5.94 -11.48
N VAL A 29 13.36 5.47 -10.24
CA VAL A 29 12.43 4.46 -9.74
C VAL A 29 11.10 5.20 -9.65
N GLY A 30 10.42 5.34 -10.78
CA GLY A 30 9.04 5.79 -10.79
C GLY A 30 8.26 4.83 -9.90
N ASN A 31 7.56 5.37 -8.90
CA ASN A 31 6.64 4.61 -8.06
C ASN A 31 5.81 3.72 -9.00
N LEU A 32 5.90 2.40 -8.83
CA LEU A 32 4.99 1.48 -9.51
C LEU A 32 3.59 1.78 -8.96
N TRP A 33 2.79 2.51 -9.73
CA TRP A 33 1.44 2.88 -9.34
C TRP A 33 0.62 1.60 -9.24
N ALA A 34 0.20 1.27 -8.02
CA ALA A 34 -0.73 0.17 -7.76
C ALA A 34 -2.15 0.74 -7.90
N ALA A 35 -2.90 0.27 -8.88
CA ALA A 35 -4.24 0.80 -9.16
C ALA A 35 -5.33 -0.01 -8.43
N ASN A 36 -6.34 0.69 -7.92
CA ASN A 36 -7.52 0.06 -7.31
C ASN A 36 -8.64 -0.12 -8.35
N LEU A 37 -9.24 -1.30 -8.40
CA LEU A 37 -10.36 -1.61 -9.30
C LEU A 37 -11.59 -2.00 -8.48
N GLN A 38 -12.61 -1.15 -8.50
CA GLN A 38 -13.91 -1.46 -7.95
C GLN A 38 -14.81 -2.07 -9.02
N ILE A 39 -15.40 -3.22 -8.73
CA ILE A 39 -16.42 -3.86 -9.55
C ILE A 39 -17.78 -3.60 -8.91
N GLN A 40 -18.71 -3.04 -9.68
CA GLN A 40 -20.11 -2.88 -9.33
C GLN A 40 -20.93 -3.84 -10.19
N VAL A 41 -21.64 -4.77 -9.57
CA VAL A 41 -22.50 -5.73 -10.25
C VAL A 41 -23.95 -5.29 -10.10
N VAL A 42 -24.67 -5.24 -11.22
CA VAL A 42 -26.09 -4.87 -11.26
C VAL A 42 -26.89 -5.82 -12.16
N GLU A 43 -28.19 -5.90 -11.94
CA GLU A 43 -29.13 -6.49 -12.90
C GLU A 43 -29.17 -5.64 -14.18
N GLU A 44 -29.17 -6.28 -15.35
CA GLU A 44 -29.10 -5.57 -16.62
C GLU A 44 -30.29 -4.63 -16.87
N ASP A 45 -31.51 -5.07 -16.63
CA ASP A 45 -32.71 -4.28 -16.93
C ASP A 45 -32.99 -3.25 -15.82
N LYS A 46 -33.00 -3.71 -14.57
CA LYS A 46 -33.41 -2.88 -13.42
C LYS A 46 -32.29 -2.01 -12.86
N LYS A 47 -31.03 -2.26 -13.24
CA LYS A 47 -29.82 -1.64 -12.66
C LYS A 47 -29.72 -1.76 -11.13
N THR A 48 -30.46 -2.70 -10.54
CA THR A 48 -30.44 -3.01 -9.12
C THR A 48 -29.12 -3.67 -8.76
N PRO A 49 -28.46 -3.26 -7.66
CA PRO A 49 -27.26 -3.95 -7.21
C PRO A 49 -27.51 -5.42 -6.88
N LEU A 50 -26.60 -6.28 -7.29
CA LEU A 50 -26.68 -7.72 -7.02
C LEU A 50 -25.72 -8.08 -5.88
N GLU A 51 -26.26 -8.27 -4.67
CA GLU A 51 -25.53 -8.82 -3.52
C GLU A 51 -25.21 -10.30 -3.73
N GLU A 52 -24.12 -10.82 -3.14
CA GLU A 52 -23.68 -12.22 -3.27
C GLU A 52 -23.47 -12.70 -4.72
N ALA A 53 -23.24 -11.80 -5.68
CA ALA A 53 -22.64 -12.14 -6.96
C ALA A 53 -21.15 -12.44 -6.79
N ALA A 54 -20.66 -13.53 -7.38
CA ALA A 54 -19.27 -13.93 -7.37
C ALA A 54 -18.45 -13.15 -8.40
N VAL A 55 -17.30 -12.63 -8.00
CA VAL A 55 -16.38 -11.82 -8.80
C VAL A 55 -14.96 -12.39 -8.68
N CYS A 56 -14.42 -12.89 -9.79
CA CYS A 56 -13.09 -13.45 -9.89
C CYS A 56 -12.22 -12.54 -10.75
N LEU A 57 -11.00 -12.28 -10.30
CA LEU A 57 -10.02 -11.52 -11.07
C LEU A 57 -8.72 -12.33 -11.19
N GLY A 58 -8.23 -12.47 -12.42
CA GLY A 58 -7.14 -13.38 -12.69
C GLY A 58 -6.49 -13.18 -14.05
N THR A 59 -5.78 -14.20 -14.48
CA THR A 59 -5.23 -14.35 -15.83
C THR A 59 -5.97 -15.48 -16.55
N SER A 60 -5.74 -15.65 -17.86
CA SER A 60 -6.29 -16.78 -18.62
C SER A 60 -6.01 -18.16 -18.00
N PRO A 61 -4.76 -18.49 -17.60
CA PRO A 61 -4.46 -19.78 -16.99
C PRO A 61 -4.93 -19.89 -15.53
N ASN A 62 -5.09 -18.77 -14.82
CA ASN A 62 -5.58 -18.76 -13.44
C ASN A 62 -6.58 -17.61 -13.22
N PRO A 63 -7.88 -17.85 -13.50
CA PRO A 63 -8.92 -16.81 -13.45
C PRO A 63 -9.18 -16.21 -12.06
N GLN A 64 -8.59 -16.76 -10.99
CA GLN A 64 -8.77 -16.29 -9.61
C GLN A 64 -7.46 -15.85 -8.95
N GLN A 65 -6.39 -15.70 -9.74
CA GLN A 65 -5.05 -15.38 -9.23
C GLN A 65 -4.99 -14.15 -8.32
N PHE A 66 -5.84 -13.14 -8.58
CA PHE A 66 -5.92 -11.90 -7.80
C PHE A 66 -7.08 -11.89 -6.80
N GLY A 67 -7.79 -13.02 -6.68
CA GLY A 67 -8.85 -13.25 -5.71
C GLY A 67 -10.20 -13.57 -6.36
N ALA A 68 -11.06 -14.13 -5.52
CA ALA A 68 -12.46 -14.42 -5.81
C ALA A 68 -13.29 -14.00 -4.59
N PHE A 69 -14.25 -13.11 -4.79
CA PHE A 69 -15.03 -12.51 -3.70
C PHE A 69 -16.52 -12.45 -4.06
N LEU A 70 -17.36 -12.38 -3.04
CA LEU A 70 -18.78 -12.08 -3.21
C LEU A 70 -19.02 -10.58 -3.04
N THR A 71 -19.88 -10.03 -3.87
CA THR A 71 -20.37 -8.65 -3.72
C THR A 71 -21.13 -8.43 -2.42
N ASP A 72 -20.99 -7.23 -1.85
CA ASP A 72 -21.73 -6.77 -0.67
C ASP A 72 -23.19 -6.39 -0.98
N LYS A 73 -23.92 -5.85 0.02
CA LYS A 73 -25.29 -5.33 -0.12
C LYS A 73 -25.45 -4.24 -1.18
N LYS A 74 -24.36 -3.56 -1.54
CA LYS A 74 -24.32 -2.54 -2.58
C LYS A 74 -23.90 -3.11 -3.93
N GLY A 75 -23.73 -4.43 -4.05
CA GLY A 75 -23.30 -5.09 -5.28
C GLY A 75 -21.83 -4.85 -5.62
N GLN A 76 -20.96 -4.58 -4.65
CA GLN A 76 -19.58 -4.10 -4.88
C GLN A 76 -18.50 -5.08 -4.43
N VAL A 77 -17.39 -5.11 -5.17
CA VAL A 77 -16.12 -5.73 -4.79
C VAL A 77 -14.97 -4.77 -5.12
N LEU A 78 -13.98 -4.65 -4.24
CA LEU A 78 -12.81 -3.80 -4.46
C LEU A 78 -11.54 -4.65 -4.49
N PHE A 79 -10.78 -4.52 -5.58
CA PHE A 79 -9.44 -5.09 -5.73
C PHE A 79 -8.40 -3.98 -5.56
N HIS A 80 -7.41 -4.25 -4.73
CA HIS A 80 -6.35 -3.30 -4.41
C HIS A 80 -5.05 -3.68 -5.08
N GLU A 81 -4.21 -2.66 -5.29
CA GLU A 81 -2.80 -2.81 -5.65
C GLU A 81 -2.58 -3.70 -6.90
N LEU A 82 -3.44 -3.55 -7.91
CA LEU A 82 -3.34 -4.36 -9.12
C LEU A 82 -2.15 -3.93 -9.98
N GLN A 83 -1.44 -4.93 -10.49
CA GLN A 83 -0.37 -4.72 -11.47
C GLN A 83 -0.95 -4.27 -12.82
N PRO A 84 -0.21 -3.46 -13.61
CA PRO A 84 -0.65 -2.95 -14.91
C PRO A 84 -0.56 -4.02 -16.03
N VAL A 85 -1.07 -5.21 -15.77
CA VAL A 85 -1.19 -6.33 -16.71
C VAL A 85 -2.64 -6.47 -17.18
N PRO A 86 -2.91 -7.04 -18.36
CA PRO A 86 -4.27 -7.39 -18.76
C PRO A 86 -4.78 -8.51 -17.85
N LEU A 87 -5.99 -8.33 -17.32
CA LEU A 87 -6.64 -9.29 -16.42
C LEU A 87 -7.90 -9.84 -17.05
N ILE A 88 -8.36 -10.98 -16.57
CA ILE A 88 -9.68 -11.52 -16.87
C ILE A 88 -10.55 -11.32 -15.64
N LEU A 89 -11.66 -10.62 -15.83
CA LEU A 89 -12.73 -10.47 -14.85
C LEU A 89 -13.84 -11.44 -15.21
N THR A 90 -14.21 -12.31 -14.28
CA THR A 90 -15.35 -13.23 -14.42
C THR A 90 -16.35 -12.93 -13.30
N VAL A 91 -17.59 -12.67 -13.68
CA VAL A 91 -18.68 -12.37 -12.75
C VAL A 91 -19.82 -13.37 -12.96
N SER A 92 -20.34 -13.94 -11.89
CA SER A 92 -21.45 -14.89 -11.98
C SER A 92 -22.34 -14.83 -10.75
N LYS A 93 -23.64 -15.05 -10.93
CA LYS A 93 -24.61 -15.20 -9.84
C LYS A 93 -25.66 -16.23 -10.25
N SER A 94 -26.09 -17.07 -9.32
CA SER A 94 -27.20 -18.01 -9.58
C SER A 94 -28.45 -17.24 -10.01
N GLY A 95 -29.14 -17.71 -11.05
CA GLY A 95 -30.28 -17.02 -11.65
C GLY A 95 -29.91 -15.90 -12.64
N PHE A 96 -28.61 -15.67 -12.87
CA PHE A 96 -28.11 -14.75 -13.88
C PHE A 96 -27.15 -15.42 -14.87
N ARG A 97 -27.07 -14.88 -16.08
CA ARG A 97 -26.05 -15.24 -17.07
C ARG A 97 -24.69 -14.68 -16.61
N GLY A 98 -23.71 -15.56 -16.45
CA GLY A 98 -22.35 -15.16 -16.13
C GLY A 98 -21.70 -14.34 -17.24
N GLU A 99 -20.76 -13.49 -16.88
CA GLU A 99 -20.05 -12.61 -17.80
C GLU A 99 -18.54 -12.67 -17.57
N GLN A 100 -17.77 -12.64 -18.65
CA GLN A 100 -16.31 -12.57 -18.60
C GLN A 100 -15.80 -11.50 -19.55
N ARG A 101 -14.87 -10.67 -19.08
CA ARG A 101 -14.30 -9.55 -19.84
C ARG A 101 -12.80 -9.45 -19.61
N ILE A 102 -12.07 -9.05 -20.65
CA ILE A 102 -10.68 -8.62 -20.48
C ILE A 102 -10.69 -7.23 -19.89
N VAL A 103 -10.05 -7.09 -18.74
CA VAL A 103 -9.77 -5.82 -18.10
C VAL A 103 -8.41 -5.35 -18.61
N GLY A 104 -8.36 -4.14 -19.19
CA GLY A 104 -7.12 -3.54 -19.66
C GLY A 104 -6.10 -3.29 -18.53
N ARG A 105 -4.98 -2.64 -18.85
CA ARG A 105 -3.96 -2.33 -17.83
C ARG A 105 -4.55 -1.41 -16.76
N GLN A 106 -4.39 -1.80 -15.49
CA GLN A 106 -4.82 -1.01 -14.34
C GLN A 106 -3.74 0.02 -14.02
N THR A 107 -3.79 1.19 -14.67
CA THR A 107 -2.84 2.30 -14.44
C THR A 107 -3.40 3.40 -13.56
N LEU A 108 -4.70 3.35 -13.25
CA LEU A 108 -5.43 4.33 -12.45
C LEU A 108 -6.59 3.67 -11.71
N ASN A 109 -7.04 4.30 -10.63
CA ASN A 109 -8.19 3.84 -9.86
C ASN A 109 -9.47 3.92 -10.70
N ARG A 110 -10.23 2.84 -10.80
CA ARG A 110 -11.41 2.78 -11.67
C ARG A 110 -12.58 2.03 -11.02
N VAL A 111 -13.79 2.47 -11.33
CA VAL A 111 -15.02 1.70 -11.12
C VAL A 111 -15.45 1.06 -12.45
N MET A 112 -15.74 -0.24 -12.44
CA MET A 112 -16.29 -0.97 -13.58
C MET A 112 -17.64 -1.54 -13.22
N VAL A 113 -18.65 -1.20 -14.04
CA VAL A 113 -20.00 -1.74 -13.91
C VAL A 113 -20.13 -2.98 -14.80
N VAL A 114 -20.58 -4.08 -14.20
CA VAL A 114 -20.91 -5.33 -14.86
C VAL A 114 -22.41 -5.55 -14.70
N SER A 115 -23.11 -5.77 -15.81
CA SER A 115 -24.56 -5.95 -15.83
C SER A 115 -24.86 -7.39 -16.19
N LEU A 116 -25.51 -8.13 -15.30
CA LEU A 116 -25.89 -9.52 -15.58
C LEU A 116 -27.34 -9.61 -16.03
N ALA A 117 -27.56 -10.23 -17.19
CA ALA A 117 -28.89 -10.61 -17.66
C ALA A 117 -29.45 -11.76 -16.81
N PRO A 118 -30.77 -11.88 -16.62
CA PRO A 118 -31.38 -13.09 -16.07
C PRO A 118 -30.99 -14.34 -16.89
N GLY A 119 -30.78 -15.49 -16.21
CA GLY A 119 -30.45 -16.75 -16.87
C GLY A 119 -29.59 -17.69 -16.01
N GLY A 120 -28.98 -18.71 -16.61
CA GLY A 120 -28.09 -19.63 -15.88
C GLY A 120 -26.90 -20.12 -16.69
N SER A 121 -26.63 -19.48 -17.83
CA SER A 121 -25.53 -19.83 -18.73
C SER A 121 -24.31 -18.93 -18.52
N GLY A 122 -23.18 -19.29 -19.12
CA GLY A 122 -21.98 -18.46 -19.13
C GLY A 122 -20.91 -18.89 -18.11
N PRO A 123 -19.81 -18.13 -18.04
CA PRO A 123 -18.68 -18.44 -17.19
C PRO A 123 -19.05 -18.32 -15.71
N THR A 124 -18.46 -19.19 -14.88
CA THR A 124 -18.71 -19.25 -13.45
C THR A 124 -17.46 -18.85 -12.66
N CYS A 125 -17.66 -18.00 -11.65
CA CYS A 125 -16.65 -17.67 -10.66
C CYS A 125 -16.91 -18.51 -9.41
N GLN A 126 -15.98 -19.41 -9.08
CA GLN A 126 -16.05 -20.23 -7.87
C GLN A 126 -15.38 -19.50 -6.71
N VAL A 127 -16.16 -19.06 -5.72
CA VAL A 127 -15.63 -18.39 -4.54
C VAL A 127 -15.39 -19.43 -3.44
N PRO A 128 -14.16 -19.56 -2.89
CA PRO A 128 -13.91 -20.48 -1.78
C PRO A 128 -14.80 -20.14 -0.57
N PRO A 129 -15.23 -21.12 0.24
CA PRO A 129 -16.13 -20.90 1.39
C PRO A 129 -15.63 -19.87 2.41
N GLN A 130 -14.32 -19.62 2.45
CA GLN A 130 -13.66 -18.65 3.32
C GLN A 130 -13.71 -17.19 2.81
N ALA A 131 -14.29 -16.95 1.63
CA ALA A 131 -14.51 -15.62 1.03
C ALA A 131 -15.99 -15.18 1.08
N LYS A 132 -16.79 -15.79 1.98
CA LYS A 132 -18.05 -15.22 2.45
C LYS A 132 -17.77 -14.20 3.55
N GLY A 133 -18.11 -12.95 3.26
CA GLY A 133 -17.75 -11.79 4.06
C GLY A 133 -17.06 -10.80 3.14
N GLU A 134 -17.72 -9.65 2.99
CA GLU A 134 -17.24 -8.41 2.40
C GLU A 134 -15.78 -8.46 1.92
N PRO A 135 -15.47 -8.35 0.60
CA PRO A 135 -14.09 -8.17 0.15
C PRO A 135 -13.59 -7.03 0.98
N PRO A 136 -12.61 -7.24 1.89
CA PRO A 136 -12.46 -6.43 3.08
C PRO A 136 -12.43 -5.01 2.60
N ALA A 137 -13.55 -4.29 2.78
CA ALA A 137 -13.70 -2.91 2.35
C ALA A 137 -12.47 -2.28 2.92
N ALA A 138 -11.50 -1.90 2.05
CA ALA A 138 -10.10 -1.69 2.42
C ALA A 138 -10.08 -1.11 3.81
N VAL A 139 -9.90 -1.97 4.83
CA VAL A 139 -10.02 -1.45 6.18
C VAL A 139 -8.76 -0.65 6.27
N GLU A 140 -8.93 0.66 6.11
CA GLU A 140 -7.85 1.61 6.06
C GLU A 140 -6.98 1.27 7.25
N LEU A 141 -5.73 0.95 6.98
CA LEU A 141 -4.86 0.55 8.07
C LEU A 141 -4.60 1.81 8.88
N GLN A 142 -5.30 1.95 10.00
CA GLN A 142 -5.31 3.19 10.77
C GLN A 142 -5.06 2.90 12.24
N VAL A 143 -4.11 3.63 12.83
CA VAL A 143 -3.92 3.63 14.28
C VAL A 143 -4.84 4.69 14.86
N LYS A 144 -5.78 4.26 15.72
CA LYS A 144 -6.81 5.13 16.29
C LYS A 144 -6.38 5.82 17.58
N ALA A 145 -5.57 5.14 18.39
CA ALA A 145 -5.11 5.64 19.68
C ALA A 145 -3.76 5.01 20.04
N LEU A 146 -2.95 5.76 20.78
CA LEU A 146 -1.70 5.32 21.39
C LEU A 146 -1.68 5.84 22.83
N ALA A 147 -1.23 4.99 23.76
CA ALA A 147 -1.02 5.34 25.16
C ALA A 147 0.29 4.71 25.66
N ILE A 148 1.14 5.51 26.29
CA ILE A 148 2.36 5.08 26.99
C ILE A 148 2.00 4.77 28.45
N ASN A 149 2.35 3.57 28.93
CA ASN A 149 2.04 3.10 30.29
C ASN A 149 0.56 3.28 30.67
N ARG A 150 -0.36 2.99 29.73
CA ARG A 150 -1.81 3.20 29.89
C ARG A 150 -2.22 4.67 30.13
N GLY A 151 -1.44 5.62 29.60
CA GLY A 151 -1.72 7.07 29.72
C GLY A 151 -1.23 7.68 31.03
N ALA A 152 -0.24 7.05 31.68
CA ALA A 152 0.35 7.63 32.88
C ALA A 152 1.08 8.95 32.55
N PRO A 153 0.90 10.03 33.34
CA PRO A 153 1.54 11.31 33.05
C PRO A 153 3.06 11.28 33.31
N LEU A 154 3.52 10.35 34.15
CA LEU A 154 4.91 10.26 34.59
C LEU A 154 5.38 8.80 34.67
N THR A 155 6.67 8.58 34.39
CA THR A 155 7.37 7.32 34.64
C THR A 155 8.75 7.59 35.25
N GLN A 156 9.18 6.71 36.15
CA GLN A 156 10.57 6.64 36.65
C GLN A 156 11.41 5.57 35.94
N ARG A 157 10.80 4.88 34.97
CA ARG A 157 11.45 3.82 34.19
C ARG A 157 11.53 4.25 32.72
N ARG A 158 12.70 4.08 32.12
CA ARG A 158 12.91 4.26 30.68
C ARG A 158 12.19 3.19 29.85
N LYS A 159 12.12 1.97 30.37
CA LYS A 159 11.37 0.88 29.75
C LYS A 159 9.88 1.06 30.01
N VAL A 160 9.14 1.45 28.98
CA VAL A 160 7.69 1.68 29.02
C VAL A 160 6.96 0.64 28.19
N ARG A 161 5.64 0.55 28.41
CA ARG A 161 4.75 -0.29 27.60
C ARG A 161 3.87 0.59 26.73
N LEU A 162 3.86 0.32 25.44
CA LEU A 162 2.92 0.96 24.52
C LEU A 162 1.63 0.14 24.48
N SER A 163 0.50 0.81 24.38
CA SER A 163 -0.81 0.22 24.11
C SER A 163 -1.50 1.05 23.05
N PHE A 164 -2.04 0.43 22.02
CA PHE A 164 -2.67 1.13 20.91
C PHE A 164 -3.77 0.28 20.27
N SER A 165 -4.71 0.94 19.62
CA SER A 165 -5.82 0.31 18.88
C SER A 165 -5.67 0.56 17.39
N VAL A 166 -5.83 -0.48 16.59
CA VAL A 166 -5.63 -0.45 15.14
C VAL A 166 -6.91 -0.90 14.45
N GLU A 167 -7.33 -0.15 13.45
CA GLU A 167 -8.29 -0.60 12.45
C GLU A 167 -7.55 -1.32 11.32
N GLY A 168 -8.06 -2.48 10.92
CA GLY A 168 -7.43 -3.32 9.90
C GLY A 168 -6.62 -4.48 10.49
N LYS A 169 -5.72 -5.04 9.67
CA LYS A 169 -4.93 -6.23 10.01
C LYS A 169 -3.45 -5.97 9.73
N PRO A 170 -2.70 -5.34 10.65
CA PRO A 170 -1.27 -5.13 10.51
C PRO A 170 -0.51 -6.44 10.62
N THR A 171 0.66 -6.51 10.00
CA THR A 171 1.63 -7.61 10.18
C THR A 171 2.90 -7.14 10.87
N GLN A 172 3.18 -5.83 10.83
CA GLN A 172 4.34 -5.23 11.46
C GLN A 172 4.02 -3.86 12.09
N TYR A 173 4.88 -3.43 13.01
CA TYR A 173 4.82 -2.13 13.67
C TYR A 173 6.21 -1.51 13.74
N ARG A 174 6.28 -0.21 14.01
CA ARG A 174 7.51 0.47 14.43
C ARG A 174 7.17 1.63 15.37
N ALA A 175 8.06 1.90 16.31
CA ALA A 175 7.96 3.00 17.24
C ALA A 175 9.29 3.73 17.34
N SER A 176 9.25 5.05 17.48
CA SER A 176 10.45 5.90 17.52
C SER A 176 10.20 7.17 18.32
N GLN A 177 11.26 7.79 18.84
CA GLN A 177 11.19 9.17 19.34
C GLN A 177 11.41 10.24 18.25
N PHE A 178 11.71 9.81 17.02
CA PHE A 178 11.79 10.67 15.85
C PHE A 178 10.54 10.50 14.97
N PRO A 179 9.93 11.60 14.49
CA PRO A 179 8.71 11.54 13.67
C PRO A 179 8.90 10.88 12.30
N ASP A 180 10.15 10.80 11.81
CA ASP A 180 10.53 10.18 10.54
C ASP A 180 10.93 8.70 10.69
N PHE A 181 10.96 8.16 11.91
CA PHE A 181 11.36 6.78 12.22
C PHE A 181 12.76 6.41 11.73
N ARG A 182 13.68 7.38 11.63
CA ARG A 182 15.04 7.15 11.11
C ARG A 182 15.88 6.12 11.88
N ASP A 183 15.51 5.83 13.11
CA ASP A 183 16.16 4.87 14.00
C ASP A 183 15.34 3.57 14.23
N ALA A 184 14.17 3.45 13.58
CA ALA A 184 13.20 2.39 13.89
C ALA A 184 12.89 1.53 12.67
N PRO A 185 13.50 0.33 12.56
CA PRO A 185 13.09 -0.66 11.57
C PRO A 185 11.69 -1.20 11.87
N TRP A 186 11.10 -1.88 10.89
CA TRP A 186 9.83 -2.57 11.08
C TRP A 186 10.01 -3.88 11.83
N GLU A 187 9.20 -4.10 12.86
CA GLU A 187 9.18 -5.29 13.70
C GLU A 187 7.86 -6.06 13.56
N THR A 188 7.85 -7.35 13.92
CA THR A 188 6.63 -8.18 13.94
C THR A 188 5.57 -7.57 14.83
N PHE A 189 4.33 -7.48 14.33
CA PHE A 189 3.23 -6.84 15.04
C PHE A 189 2.92 -7.52 16.39
N VAL A 190 2.90 -6.72 17.46
CA VAL A 190 2.40 -7.10 18.78
C VAL A 190 1.56 -5.95 19.36
N LEU A 191 0.51 -6.26 20.12
CA LEU A 191 -0.43 -5.26 20.65
C LEU A 191 0.14 -4.41 21.79
N THR A 192 1.13 -4.92 22.53
CA THR A 192 1.71 -4.22 23.68
C THR A 192 3.23 -4.31 23.72
N PRO A 193 3.94 -3.71 22.75
CA PRO A 193 5.39 -3.75 22.71
C PRO A 193 6.01 -2.98 23.89
N GLN A 194 7.21 -3.39 24.27
CA GLN A 194 8.05 -2.62 25.19
C GLN A 194 8.86 -1.62 24.37
N PHE A 195 9.01 -0.41 24.88
CA PHE A 195 9.79 0.65 24.25
C PHE A 195 10.76 1.25 25.27
N GLU A 196 11.98 1.55 24.84
CA GLU A 196 13.02 2.15 25.69
C GLU A 196 13.14 3.63 25.39
N LEU A 197 12.79 4.49 26.35
CA LEU A 197 12.93 5.94 26.22
C LEU A 197 14.42 6.34 26.21
N SER A 198 14.73 7.43 25.51
CA SER A 198 16.04 8.11 25.59
C SER A 198 16.36 8.52 27.04
N PRO A 199 17.65 8.55 27.43
CA PRO A 199 18.07 8.97 28.76
C PRO A 199 17.77 10.45 29.02
N GLY A 200 17.90 10.87 30.29
CA GLY A 200 17.68 12.25 30.72
C GLY A 200 16.22 12.57 31.02
N SER A 201 15.98 13.21 32.17
CA SER A 201 14.64 13.64 32.59
C SER A 201 14.03 14.63 31.60
N GLY A 202 12.70 14.59 31.45
CA GLY A 202 11.95 15.52 30.59
C GLY A 202 10.77 14.86 29.89
N GLU A 203 10.05 15.64 29.09
CA GLU A 203 8.98 15.12 28.24
C GLU A 203 9.57 14.22 27.15
N LYS A 204 8.99 13.03 27.00
CA LYS A 204 9.37 12.03 26.00
C LYS A 204 8.18 11.74 25.10
N THR A 205 8.29 12.11 23.83
CA THR A 205 7.31 11.76 22.80
C THR A 205 7.71 10.45 22.12
N VAL A 206 6.72 9.60 21.86
CA VAL A 206 6.86 8.37 21.07
C VAL A 206 5.87 8.42 19.91
N TYR A 207 6.37 8.21 18.70
CA TYR A 207 5.61 8.06 17.46
C TYR A 207 5.43 6.58 17.16
N LEU A 208 4.28 6.20 16.61
CA LEU A 208 3.98 4.83 16.21
C LEU A 208 3.33 4.77 14.84
N GLN A 209 3.74 3.77 14.07
CA GLN A 209 3.11 3.37 12.82
C GLN A 209 2.97 1.85 12.78
N VAL A 210 1.98 1.38 12.03
CA VAL A 210 1.83 -0.03 11.68
C VAL A 210 1.85 -0.18 10.17
N ARG A 211 2.19 -1.38 9.71
CA ARG A 211 2.04 -1.74 8.30
C ARG A 211 1.48 -3.14 8.14
N ARG A 212 0.85 -3.36 7.00
CA ARG A 212 0.60 -4.69 6.44
C ARG A 212 1.61 -4.88 5.33
N HIS A 213 2.52 -5.81 5.52
CA HIS A 213 3.54 -6.20 4.55
C HIS A 213 3.33 -7.67 4.13
N ARG A 214 3.46 -7.93 2.82
CA ARG A 214 3.47 -9.28 2.24
C ARG A 214 4.53 -9.37 1.15
N GLU A 215 5.13 -10.54 1.04
CA GLU A 215 5.99 -10.90 -0.07
C GLU A 215 5.29 -11.97 -0.91
N ILE A 216 5.17 -11.75 -2.22
CA ILE A 216 4.54 -12.66 -3.17
C ILE A 216 5.48 -12.79 -4.36
N ASN A 217 6.07 -13.98 -4.55
CA ASN A 217 6.99 -14.27 -5.65
C ASN A 217 8.12 -13.23 -5.81
N GLY A 218 8.71 -12.77 -4.68
CA GLY A 218 9.76 -11.75 -4.67
C GLY A 218 9.28 -10.30 -4.88
N SER A 219 7.97 -10.07 -5.01
CA SER A 219 7.38 -8.72 -4.99
C SER A 219 6.90 -8.37 -3.58
N HIS A 220 7.18 -7.15 -3.13
CA HIS A 220 6.76 -6.67 -1.81
C HIS A 220 5.54 -5.74 -1.93
N LEU A 221 4.46 -6.10 -1.25
CA LEU A 221 3.26 -5.27 -1.09
C LEU A 221 3.26 -4.68 0.31
N GLN A 222 2.99 -3.38 0.43
CA GLN A 222 2.89 -2.73 1.73
C GLN A 222 1.85 -1.61 1.78
N MET A 223 1.09 -1.62 2.86
CA MET A 223 0.18 -0.54 3.26
C MET A 223 0.63 -0.02 4.62
N VAL A 224 0.94 1.27 4.72
CA VAL A 224 1.43 1.94 5.93
C VAL A 224 0.33 2.83 6.50
N SER A 225 0.16 2.83 7.82
CA SER A 225 -0.85 3.64 8.50
C SER A 225 -0.50 5.13 8.61
N ASN A 226 -1.44 5.91 9.11
CA ASN A 226 -1.14 7.21 9.73
C ASN A 226 -0.09 7.07 10.85
N THR A 227 0.62 8.16 11.12
CA THR A 227 1.48 8.31 12.31
C THR A 227 0.66 8.86 13.46
N ILE A 228 0.69 8.19 14.61
CA ILE A 228 0.16 8.71 15.87
C ILE A 228 1.30 8.92 16.85
N LYS A 229 1.09 9.78 17.85
CA LYS A 229 2.07 10.03 18.91
C LYS A 229 1.39 10.14 20.27
N ASP A 230 2.18 9.88 21.30
CA ASP A 230 1.83 10.14 22.70
C ASP A 230 3.08 10.63 23.45
N SER A 231 2.90 11.27 24.60
CA SER A 231 3.97 11.83 25.43
C SER A 231 3.87 11.36 26.87
N ILE A 232 5.01 11.18 27.53
CA ILE A 232 5.10 10.92 28.96
C ILE A 232 6.25 11.74 29.57
N TYR A 233 6.11 12.21 30.80
CA TYR A 233 7.24 12.80 31.53
C TYR A 233 8.10 11.69 32.14
N PHE A 234 9.38 11.63 31.76
CA PHE A 234 10.35 10.73 32.41
C PHE A 234 11.12 11.49 33.49
N SER A 235 11.15 10.94 34.70
CA SER A 235 11.95 11.43 35.82
C SER A 235 12.98 10.39 36.23
N GLU A 236 14.24 10.79 36.37
CA GLU A 236 15.30 9.93 36.94
C GLU A 236 15.27 9.88 38.48
N ARG A 237 14.37 10.64 39.11
CA ARG A 237 14.21 10.76 40.57
C ARG A 237 12.77 10.52 41.01
#